data_AF-A0A972AVH5-F1
#
_entry.id   AF-A0A972AVH5-F1
#
_cell.length_a   1.000
_cell.length_b   1.000
_cell.length_c   1.000
_cell.angle_alpha   90.00
_cell.angle_beta   90.00
_cell.angle_gamma   90.00
#
_symmetry.space_group_name_H-M   'P 1'
#
loop_
_entity.id
_entity.type
_entity.pdbx_description
1 polymer ?
#
loop_
_entity_poly.entity_id
_entity_poly.type
_entity_poly.pdbx_seq_one_letter_code
_entity_poly.pdbx_strand_id
1 'polypeptide(L)'
;MKQGNLIRRKSVSYAKWGYFFIAPFFVIYIIFQLIPLISTFYNSFFETYRVGLKQIGPNFIGLENYKTVLTSGNLPKYTANTF
;
A
#
# COMPACT_ATOMS: atom_id res chain seq x y z
N MET A 1 -34.84 12.53 52.45
CA MET A 1 -33.47 12.99 52.10
C MET A 1 -33.35 12.97 50.58
N LYS A 2 -33.21 14.13 49.91
CA LYS A 2 -33.09 14.18 48.43
C LYS A 2 -31.66 13.82 48.03
N GLN A 3 -31.47 12.72 47.30
CA GLN A 3 -30.21 12.48 46.60
C GLN A 3 -30.03 13.56 45.53
N GLY A 4 -29.06 14.44 45.72
CA GLY A 4 -28.65 15.40 44.71
C GLY A 4 -27.94 14.67 43.58
N ASN A 5 -28.44 14.82 42.35
CA ASN A 5 -27.78 14.30 41.15
C ASN A 5 -26.43 15.00 40.96
N LEU A 6 -25.33 14.25 41.12
CA LEU A 6 -23.99 14.69 40.77
C LEU A 6 -23.85 14.71 39.24
N ILE A 7 -23.83 15.91 38.64
CA ILE A 7 -23.55 16.07 37.22
C ILE A 7 -22.08 15.70 36.98
N ARG A 8 -21.82 14.46 36.53
CA ARG A 8 -20.49 14.05 36.05
C ARG A 8 -20.17 14.82 34.77
N ARG A 9 -19.21 15.74 34.82
CA ARG A 9 -18.60 16.31 33.62
C ARG A 9 -17.90 15.18 32.87
N LYS A 10 -18.36 14.86 31.65
CA LYS A 10 -17.66 13.91 30.78
C LYS A 10 -16.27 14.48 30.48
N SER A 11 -15.22 13.79 30.92
CA SER A 11 -13.85 14.15 30.53
C SER A 11 -13.68 13.92 29.03
N VAL A 12 -12.94 14.83 28.38
CA VAL A 12 -12.62 14.66 26.96
C VAL A 12 -11.68 13.47 26.83
N SER A 13 -12.10 12.46 26.07
CA SER A 13 -11.25 11.31 25.77
C SER A 13 -10.21 11.72 24.72
N TYR A 14 -9.03 12.12 25.17
CA TYR A 14 -7.91 12.53 24.30
C TYR A 14 -7.53 11.48 23.25
N ALA A 15 -7.70 10.19 23.56
CA ALA A 15 -7.51 9.10 22.59
C ALA A 15 -8.38 9.24 21.33
N LYS A 16 -9.62 9.73 21.46
CA LYS A 16 -10.53 9.92 20.31
C LYS A 16 -10.06 11.05 19.39
N TRP A 17 -9.52 12.11 19.98
CA TRP A 17 -8.97 13.24 19.23
C TRP A 17 -7.66 12.89 18.54
N GLY A 18 -6.85 12.00 19.15
CA GLY A 18 -5.67 11.43 18.50
C GLY A 18 -6.00 10.72 17.19
N TYR A 19 -7.07 9.92 17.14
CA TYR A 19 -7.51 9.27 15.90
C TYR A 19 -7.94 10.27 14.83
N PHE A 20 -8.68 11.31 15.20
CA PHE A 20 -9.10 12.34 14.24
C PHE A 20 -7.90 13.12 13.69
N PHE A 21 -6.88 13.35 14.52
CA PHE A 21 -5.65 14.01 14.12
C PHE A 21 -4.81 13.19 13.13
N ILE A 22 -4.67 11.88 13.35
CA ILE A 22 -3.87 11.00 12.47
C ILE A 22 -4.63 10.50 11.24
N ALA A 23 -5.98 10.46 11.28
CA ALA A 23 -6.82 10.01 10.19
C ALA A 23 -6.47 10.61 8.81
N PRO A 24 -6.30 11.95 8.63
CA PRO A 24 -5.98 12.52 7.32
C PRO A 24 -4.68 11.97 6.72
N PHE A 25 -3.66 11.70 7.54
CA PHE A 25 -2.42 11.08 7.08
C PHE A 25 -2.67 9.69 6.49
N PHE A 26 -3.39 8.84 7.23
CA PHE A 26 -3.67 7.47 6.77
C PHE A 26 -4.58 7.44 5.54
N VAL A 27 -5.54 8.35 5.43
CA VAL A 27 -6.40 8.46 4.24
C VAL A 27 -5.55 8.78 3.00
N ILE A 28 -4.67 9.78 3.08
CA ILE A 28 -3.77 10.15 1.97
C ILE A 28 -2.81 8.99 1.66
N TYR A 29 -2.19 8.40 2.69
CA TYR A 29 -1.30 7.27 2.52
C TYR A 29 -1.98 6.09 1.82
N ILE A 30 -3.20 5.73 2.21
CA ILE A 30 -3.92 4.61 1.60
C ILE A 30 -4.20 4.90 0.11
N ILE A 31 -4.70 6.09 -0.21
CA ILE A 31 -5.10 6.45 -1.57
C ILE A 31 -3.90 6.57 -2.51
N PHE A 32 -2.85 7.28 -2.08
CA PHE A 32 -1.74 7.65 -2.96
C PHE A 32 -0.52 6.76 -2.84
N GLN A 33 -0.36 5.99 -1.76
CA GLN A 33 0.78 5.10 -1.57
C GLN A 33 0.35 3.63 -1.59
N LEU A 34 -0.56 3.23 -0.70
CA LEU A 34 -0.87 1.81 -0.49
C LEU A 34 -1.59 1.20 -1.70
N ILE A 35 -2.63 1.86 -2.23
CA ILE A 35 -3.37 1.37 -3.39
C ILE A 35 -2.43 1.23 -4.62
N PRO A 36 -1.62 2.25 -4.99
CA PRO A 36 -0.65 2.09 -6.06
C PRO A 36 0.38 0.97 -5.80
N LEU A 37 0.86 0.81 -4.57
CA LEU A 37 1.82 -0.24 -4.22
C LEU A 37 1.22 -1.65 -4.36
N ILE A 38 -0.02 -1.85 -3.93
CA ILE A 38 -0.72 -3.12 -4.12
C ILE A 38 -0.97 -3.36 -5.61
N SER A 39 -1.31 -2.32 -6.37
CA SER A 39 -1.48 -2.42 -7.82
C SER A 39 -0.19 -2.82 -8.52
N THR A 40 0.97 -2.25 -8.16
CA THR A 40 2.25 -2.65 -8.76
C THR A 40 2.60 -4.10 -8.42
N PHE A 41 2.38 -4.52 -7.18
CA PHE A 41 2.57 -5.91 -6.77
C PHE A 41 1.61 -6.87 -7.47
N TYR A 42 0.35 -6.48 -7.69
CA TYR A 42 -0.60 -7.29 -8.46
C TYR A 42 -0.13 -7.41 -9.91
N ASN A 43 0.18 -6.28 -10.56
CA ASN A 43 0.60 -6.23 -11.96
C ASN A 43 1.89 -7.02 -12.23
N SER A 44 2.79 -7.18 -11.26
CA SER A 44 4.00 -7.97 -11.46
C SER A 44 3.77 -9.46 -11.67
N PHE A 45 2.59 -10.00 -11.34
CA PHE A 45 2.20 -11.38 -11.68
C PHE A 45 1.55 -11.53 -13.07
N PHE A 46 1.35 -10.42 -13.78
CA PHE A 46 0.72 -10.40 -15.09
C PHE A 46 1.71 -9.98 -16.17
N GLU A 47 1.50 -10.49 -17.37
CA GLU A 47 2.11 -9.95 -18.57
C GLU A 47 1.26 -8.78 -19.04
N THR A 48 1.82 -7.56 -19.01
CA THR A 48 1.16 -6.36 -19.51
C THR A 48 2.20 -5.39 -20.07
N TYR A 49 2.17 -5.20 -21.38
CA TYR A 49 3.09 -4.28 -22.06
C TYR A 49 2.50 -3.84 -23.40
N ARG A 50 3.10 -2.81 -24.00
CA ARG A 50 2.72 -2.30 -25.32
C ARG A 50 3.81 -2.57 -26.32
N VAL A 51 3.42 -3.07 -27.50
CA VAL A 51 4.29 -3.16 -28.68
C VAL A 51 3.70 -2.21 -29.72
N GLY A 52 4.30 -1.02 -29.85
CA GLY A 52 3.73 0.06 -30.64
C GLY A 52 2.34 0.44 -30.13
N LEU A 53 1.34 0.39 -31.01
CA LEU A 53 -0.06 0.69 -30.69
C LEU A 53 -0.84 -0.50 -30.10
N LYS A 54 -0.23 -1.70 -30.03
CA LYS A 54 -0.90 -2.91 -29.52
C LYS A 54 -0.62 -3.12 -28.03
N GLN A 55 -1.69 -3.25 -27.24
CA GLN A 55 -1.63 -3.72 -25.85
C GLN A 55 -1.58 -5.26 -25.83
N ILE A 56 -0.62 -5.82 -25.10
CA ILE A 56 -0.54 -7.25 -24.76
C ILE A 56 -0.98 -7.40 -23.30
N GLY A 57 -1.79 -8.42 -22.99
CA GLY A 57 -2.30 -8.70 -21.65
C GLY A 57 -3.52 -7.84 -21.24
N PRO A 58 -3.95 -7.91 -19.95
CA PRO A 58 -3.30 -8.61 -18.84
C PRO A 58 -3.56 -10.11 -18.85
N ASN A 59 -2.50 -10.92 -18.94
CA ASN A 59 -2.56 -12.38 -18.77
C ASN A 59 -1.83 -12.76 -17.49
N PHE A 60 -2.41 -13.62 -16.66
CA PHE A 60 -1.74 -14.09 -15.44
C PHE A 60 -0.63 -15.08 -15.81
N ILE A 61 0.60 -14.77 -15.43
CA ILE A 61 1.80 -15.58 -15.72
C ILE A 61 2.52 -16.00 -14.43
N GLY A 62 1.91 -15.76 -13.26
CA GLY A 62 2.48 -16.15 -11.97
C GLY A 62 3.83 -15.51 -11.71
N LEU A 63 4.86 -16.33 -11.48
CA LEU A 63 6.19 -15.88 -11.08
C LEU A 63 7.19 -15.72 -12.24
N GLU A 64 6.76 -15.89 -13.49
CA GLU A 64 7.67 -15.89 -14.65
C GLU A 64 8.43 -14.57 -14.81
N ASN A 65 7.80 -13.41 -14.54
CA ASN A 65 8.48 -12.11 -14.53
C ASN A 65 9.63 -12.06 -13.52
N TYR A 66 9.41 -12.57 -12.31
CA TYR A 66 10.42 -12.58 -11.25
C TYR A 66 11.59 -13.49 -11.61
N LYS A 67 11.30 -14.70 -12.10
CA LYS A 67 12.34 -15.64 -12.57
C LYS A 67 13.18 -14.98 -13.66
N THR A 68 12.53 -14.38 -14.65
CA THR A 68 13.20 -13.66 -15.76
C THR A 68 14.14 -12.60 -15.20
N VAL A 69 13.66 -11.70 -14.35
CA VAL A 69 14.47 -10.61 -13.79
C VAL A 69 15.64 -11.13 -12.95
N LEU A 70 15.43 -12.18 -12.16
CA LEU A 70 16.47 -12.74 -11.27
C LEU A 70 17.51 -13.59 -11.99
N THR A 71 17.15 -14.30 -13.06
CA THR A 71 18.05 -15.28 -13.70
C THR A 71 18.59 -14.83 -15.05
N SER A 72 17.82 -14.06 -15.82
CA SER A 72 18.18 -13.74 -17.21
C SER A 72 18.82 -12.36 -17.39
N GLY A 73 18.86 -11.54 -16.33
CA GLY A 73 19.37 -10.18 -16.37
C GLY A 73 20.70 -9.97 -15.65
N ASN A 74 21.21 -8.74 -15.75
CA ASN A 74 22.36 -8.26 -14.97
C ASN A 74 21.98 -7.91 -13.53
N LEU A 75 20.73 -8.17 -13.10
CA LEU A 75 20.26 -7.77 -11.78
C LEU A 75 21.14 -8.33 -10.64
N PRO A 76 21.52 -9.63 -10.62
CA PRO A 76 22.39 -10.15 -9.56
C PRO A 76 23.74 -9.42 -9.47
N LYS A 77 24.31 -9.05 -10.63
CA LYS A 77 25.55 -8.27 -10.70
C LYS A 77 25.37 -6.87 -10.14
N TYR A 78 24.27 -6.20 -10.46
CA TYR A 78 23.97 -4.87 -9.94
C TYR A 78 23.68 -4.87 -8.44
N THR A 79 23.00 -5.90 -7.95
CA THR A 79 22.79 -6.12 -6.52
C THR A 79 24.12 -6.30 -5.79
N ALA A 80 25.02 -7.15 -6.31
CA ALA A 80 26.34 -7.38 -5.72
C ALA A 80 27.28 -6.16 -5.75
N ASN A 81 27.05 -5.20 -6.67
CA ASN A 81 27.82 -3.95 -6.71
C ASN A 81 27.32 -2.89 -5.71
N THR A 82 26.08 -3.04 -5.22
CA THR A 82 25.41 -2.00 -4.40
C THR A 82 25.54 -2.29 -2.90
N PHE A 83 25.57 -3.57 -2.52
CA PHE A 83 25.77 -4.04 -1.15
C PHE A 83 27.23 -4.39 -0.91
#